data_AF-A0A962TYN1-F1
#
_entry.id   AF-A0A962TYN1-F1
#
_cell.length_a   1.000
_cell.length_b   1.000
_cell.length_c   1.000
_cell.angle_alpha   90.00
_cell.angle_beta   90.00
_cell.angle_gamma   90.00
#
_symmetry.space_group_name_H-M   'P 1'
#
loop_
_entity.id
_entity.type
_entity.pdbx_description
1 polymer ?
#
loop_
_entity_poly.entity_id
_entity_poly.type
_entity_poly.pdbx_seq_one_letter_code
_entity_poly.pdbx_strand_id
1 'polypeptide(L)'
;MSRPAGRALDAGIRRELEPRFNHDFGQVRIHTDAAAATAADRLHARAFTLGEQIHFGAGEYRPESTEGRRLVAHELAHVVQQSRQGATVDAEARADDAAMATTRGGIVNAASLGAAPIGIQRQAKPGAENTDPAPEVVPHQQWSSVLDGFELNSAKPTGAHAKQLDELAWNIALHVGMLRDGRVAIRVTGHTDRSGSEQYNVKLGQQRADAVRETLLEALKKQTIDASRIAGIPTDSLGESAPAVATRDGVQEARNRRVEIAVSVGSVRPPPPPKKIDLTPIPPLPGTDRPLGPRRDPSPGDDLWKRMEEQRRKIEEYDRKHPRKTRSLQDVVIGKVMEDIVDPIVKKLPLSKDLREKVRDGIRKGLESGSEKACEAAVDASGATGSEAEALKSACKAALKAKSGGGGP
;
A
#
# COMPACT_ATOMS: atom_id res chain seq x y z
N MET A 1 -2.86 5.55 38.49
CA MET A 1 -2.61 6.68 37.58
C MET A 1 -3.88 6.91 36.78
N SER A 2 -4.50 8.08 36.90
CA SER A 2 -5.79 8.39 36.26
C SER A 2 -5.62 8.44 34.75
N ARG A 3 -6.36 7.60 34.00
CA ARG A 3 -6.35 7.59 32.53
C ARG A 3 -6.96 8.91 32.06
N PRO A 4 -6.35 9.67 31.13
CA PRO A 4 -7.04 10.81 30.54
C PRO A 4 -8.36 10.31 29.93
N ALA A 5 -9.47 10.96 30.30
CA ALA A 5 -10.78 10.54 29.87
C ALA A 5 -10.94 10.90 28.39
N GLY A 6 -10.76 9.92 27.50
CA GLY A 6 -11.11 10.08 26.09
C GLY A 6 -12.56 10.55 25.96
N ARG A 7 -12.89 11.30 24.90
CA ARG A 7 -14.26 11.78 24.71
C ARG A 7 -15.17 10.64 24.25
N ALA A 8 -16.44 10.70 24.60
CA ALA A 8 -17.42 9.77 24.06
C ALA A 8 -17.47 9.88 22.52
N LEU A 9 -17.73 8.75 21.84
CA LEU A 9 -17.97 8.76 20.41
C LEU A 9 -19.18 9.63 20.07
N ASP A 10 -19.04 10.46 19.03
CA ASP A 10 -20.05 11.40 18.59
C ASP A 10 -21.42 10.71 18.39
N ALA A 11 -22.48 11.37 18.84
CA ALA A 11 -23.83 10.80 18.84
C ALA A 11 -24.39 10.60 17.41
N GLY A 12 -23.98 11.42 16.45
CA GLY A 12 -24.32 11.24 15.04
C GLY A 12 -23.68 9.97 14.48
N ILE A 13 -22.39 9.77 14.76
CA ILE A 13 -21.66 8.56 14.33
C ILE A 13 -22.23 7.30 14.99
N ARG A 14 -22.56 7.34 16.28
CA ARG A 14 -23.19 6.21 16.98
C ARG A 14 -24.52 5.81 16.36
N ARG A 15 -25.44 6.77 16.18
CA ARG A 15 -26.73 6.52 15.53
C ARG A 15 -26.60 5.94 14.13
N GLU A 16 -25.53 6.29 13.42
CA GLU A 16 -25.27 5.78 12.07
C GLU A 16 -24.71 4.35 12.10
N LEU A 17 -23.72 4.07 12.95
CA LEU A 17 -22.91 2.84 12.89
C LEU A 17 -23.39 1.73 13.82
N GLU A 18 -24.03 2.03 14.95
CA GLU A 18 -24.55 1.01 15.88
C GLU A 18 -25.54 0.05 15.20
N PRO A 19 -26.53 0.51 14.39
CA PRO A 19 -27.42 -0.40 13.67
C PRO A 19 -26.71 -1.21 12.59
N ARG A 20 -25.65 -0.64 11.98
CA ARG A 20 -24.89 -1.30 10.92
C ARG A 20 -23.98 -2.40 11.47
N PHE A 21 -23.41 -2.22 12.65
CA PHE A 21 -22.60 -3.24 13.32
C PHE A 21 -23.40 -4.16 14.25
N ASN A 22 -24.67 -3.83 14.52
CA ASN A 22 -25.49 -4.47 15.55
C ASN A 22 -24.73 -4.56 16.90
N HIS A 23 -24.09 -3.44 17.28
CA HIS A 23 -23.24 -3.35 18.46
C HIS A 23 -23.40 -1.97 19.12
N ASP A 24 -23.41 -1.94 20.45
CA ASP A 24 -23.49 -0.70 21.24
C ASP A 24 -22.09 -0.08 21.38
N PHE A 25 -21.91 1.16 20.91
CA PHE A 25 -20.65 1.89 20.99
C PHE A 25 -20.65 2.95 22.10
N GLY A 26 -21.63 2.93 23.03
CA GLY A 26 -21.74 3.89 24.13
C GLY A 26 -20.53 3.94 25.07
N GLN A 27 -19.79 2.83 25.18
CA GLN A 27 -18.57 2.76 25.99
C GLN A 27 -17.30 3.17 25.25
N VAL A 28 -17.37 3.37 23.94
CA VAL A 28 -16.22 3.77 23.14
C VAL A 28 -15.73 5.16 23.55
N ARG A 29 -14.41 5.29 23.70
CA ARG A 29 -13.71 6.55 24.01
C ARG A 29 -12.69 6.86 22.93
N ILE A 30 -12.75 8.10 22.44
CA ILE A 30 -11.92 8.63 21.36
C ILE A 30 -10.85 9.54 21.95
N HIS A 31 -9.59 9.29 21.57
CA HIS A 31 -8.43 10.09 21.96
C HIS A 31 -7.83 10.76 20.72
N THR A 32 -7.77 12.09 20.73
CA THR A 32 -7.24 12.91 19.62
C THR A 32 -6.24 13.96 20.12
N ASP A 33 -5.78 13.82 21.36
CA ASP A 33 -4.81 14.74 21.96
C ASP A 33 -3.38 14.46 21.47
N ALA A 34 -2.43 15.29 21.91
CA ALA A 34 -1.03 15.14 21.52
C ALA A 34 -0.42 13.80 21.98
N ALA A 35 -0.91 13.22 23.08
CA ALA A 35 -0.43 11.93 23.56
C ALA A 35 -0.91 10.78 22.66
N ALA A 36 -2.17 10.82 22.24
CA ALA A 36 -2.74 9.90 21.25
C ALA A 36 -2.03 9.99 19.90
N ALA A 37 -1.75 11.23 19.44
CA ALA A 37 -0.99 11.45 18.20
C ALA A 37 0.42 10.87 18.29
N THR A 38 1.14 11.13 19.39
CA THR A 38 2.48 10.59 19.62
C THR A 38 2.47 9.06 19.69
N ALA A 39 1.45 8.46 20.31
CA ALA A 39 1.30 7.02 20.39
C ALA A 39 1.01 6.39 19.02
N ALA A 40 0.13 6.98 18.22
CA ALA A 40 -0.18 6.52 16.87
C ALA A 40 1.05 6.63 15.94
N ASP A 41 1.83 7.72 16.06
CA ASP A 41 3.08 7.90 15.31
C ASP A 41 4.11 6.82 15.63
N ARG A 42 4.32 6.50 16.92
CA ARG A 42 5.21 5.40 17.35
C ARG A 42 4.78 4.02 16.86
N LEU A 43 3.48 3.86 16.59
CA LEU A 43 2.90 2.64 16.04
C LEU A 43 2.84 2.65 14.52
N HIS A 44 3.31 3.71 13.85
CA HIS A 44 3.20 3.93 12.40
C HIS A 44 1.74 3.85 11.90
N ALA A 45 0.82 4.30 12.74
CA ALA A 45 -0.61 4.15 12.54
C ALA A 45 -1.31 5.49 12.31
N ARG A 46 -2.38 5.47 11.51
CA ARG A 46 -3.35 6.57 11.41
C ARG A 46 -4.26 6.59 12.64
N ALA A 47 -4.67 5.42 13.10
CA ALA A 47 -5.33 5.22 14.37
C ALA A 47 -5.07 3.79 14.87
N PHE A 48 -5.35 3.56 16.15
CA PHE A 48 -5.30 2.21 16.73
C PHE A 48 -6.37 2.03 17.80
N THR A 49 -6.80 0.77 17.96
CA THR A 49 -7.84 0.34 18.90
C THR A 49 -7.26 -0.59 19.96
N LEU A 50 -7.60 -0.31 21.22
CA LEU A 50 -7.32 -1.17 22.38
C LEU A 50 -8.57 -1.28 23.26
N GLY A 51 -9.26 -2.41 23.19
CA GLY A 51 -10.58 -2.60 23.78
C GLY A 51 -11.56 -1.57 23.21
N GLU A 52 -12.14 -0.75 24.09
CA GLU A 52 -13.09 0.32 23.74
C GLU A 52 -12.41 1.70 23.57
N GLN A 53 -11.08 1.74 23.52
CA GLN A 53 -10.31 2.98 23.43
C GLN A 53 -9.70 3.11 22.03
N ILE A 54 -10.09 4.14 21.29
CA ILE A 54 -9.58 4.42 19.94
C ILE A 54 -8.74 5.68 19.97
N HIS A 55 -7.51 5.59 19.49
CA HIS A 55 -6.54 6.68 19.51
C HIS A 55 -6.20 7.05 18.07
N PHE A 56 -6.29 8.33 17.73
CA PHE A 56 -6.04 8.84 16.38
C PHE A 56 -4.73 9.61 16.33
N GLY A 57 -4.03 9.47 15.20
CA GLY A 57 -2.91 10.32 14.81
C GLY A 57 -3.32 11.78 14.66
N ALA A 58 -2.33 12.68 14.63
CA ALA A 58 -2.56 14.11 14.48
C ALA A 58 -3.39 14.40 13.21
N GLY A 59 -4.59 14.97 13.38
CA GLY A 59 -5.48 15.34 12.27
C GLY A 59 -6.22 14.18 11.59
N GLU A 60 -6.11 12.95 12.08
CA GLU A 60 -6.73 11.77 11.44
C GLU A 60 -8.21 11.60 11.79
N TYR A 61 -8.64 12.06 12.96
CA TYR A 61 -10.06 12.06 13.33
C TYR A 61 -10.85 13.13 12.55
N ARG A 62 -11.39 12.75 11.39
CA ARG A 62 -12.15 13.62 10.48
C ARG A 62 -13.49 12.97 10.10
N PRO A 63 -14.43 12.79 11.04
CA PRO A 63 -15.67 12.05 10.78
C PRO A 63 -16.53 12.69 9.68
N GLU A 64 -16.40 13.98 9.44
CA GLU A 64 -17.12 14.68 8.36
C GLU A 64 -16.61 14.31 6.95
N SER A 65 -15.41 13.75 6.84
CA SER A 65 -14.84 13.31 5.56
C SER A 65 -15.15 11.84 5.31
N THR A 66 -15.33 11.44 4.04
CA THR A 66 -15.53 10.02 3.68
C THR A 66 -14.37 9.14 4.15
N GLU A 67 -13.13 9.61 3.98
CA GLU A 67 -11.91 8.90 4.40
C GLU A 67 -11.82 8.76 5.93
N GLY A 68 -12.09 9.84 6.67
CA GLY A 68 -12.10 9.80 8.13
C GLY A 68 -13.27 9.02 8.71
N ARG A 69 -14.46 9.05 8.08
CA ARG A 69 -15.60 8.19 8.43
C ARG A 69 -15.25 6.71 8.23
N ARG A 70 -14.55 6.37 7.15
CA ARG A 70 -14.04 5.02 6.92
C ARG A 70 -13.03 4.60 7.99
N LEU A 71 -12.07 5.46 8.33
CA LEU A 71 -11.11 5.19 9.41
C LEU A 71 -11.83 4.93 10.74
N VAL A 72 -12.83 5.76 11.10
CA VAL A 72 -13.62 5.55 12.32
C VAL A 72 -14.37 4.22 12.28
N ALA A 73 -14.99 3.86 11.15
CA ALA A 73 -15.69 2.59 11.01
C ALA A 73 -14.74 1.37 11.08
N HIS A 74 -13.52 1.49 10.55
CA HIS A 74 -12.48 0.47 10.63
C HIS A 74 -12.07 0.22 12.09
N GLU A 75 -11.78 1.27 12.85
CA GLU A 75 -11.44 1.14 14.27
C GLU A 75 -12.59 0.58 15.11
N LEU A 76 -13.84 0.97 14.82
CA LEU A 76 -15.01 0.39 15.48
C LEU A 76 -15.21 -1.09 15.17
N ALA A 77 -14.82 -1.54 13.97
CA ALA A 77 -14.82 -2.96 13.64
C ALA A 77 -13.86 -3.74 14.56
N HIS A 78 -12.69 -3.17 14.89
CA HIS A 78 -11.78 -3.76 15.88
C HIS A 78 -12.36 -3.79 17.31
N VAL A 79 -13.15 -2.79 17.71
CA VAL A 79 -13.87 -2.83 19.00
C VAL A 79 -14.78 -4.04 19.07
N VAL A 80 -15.58 -4.29 18.01
CA VAL A 80 -16.48 -5.45 17.94
C VAL A 80 -15.70 -6.77 17.90
N GLN A 81 -14.56 -6.82 17.21
CA GLN A 81 -13.71 -8.01 17.20
C GLN A 81 -13.14 -8.30 18.59
N GLN A 82 -12.68 -7.29 19.32
CA GLN A 82 -12.08 -7.41 20.65
C GLN A 82 -13.10 -7.67 21.77
N SER A 83 -14.38 -7.33 21.55
CA SER A 83 -15.47 -7.65 22.47
C SER A 83 -15.88 -9.14 22.41
N ARG A 84 -15.34 -9.91 21.46
CA ARG A 84 -15.69 -11.31 21.22
C ARG A 84 -14.54 -12.23 21.62
N GLN A 85 -14.88 -13.41 22.12
CA GLN A 85 -13.89 -14.43 22.43
C GLN A 85 -13.45 -15.17 21.15
N GLY A 86 -12.14 -15.29 20.96
CA GLY A 86 -11.54 -16.01 19.84
C GLY A 86 -10.49 -15.17 19.10
N ALA A 87 -9.83 -15.82 18.15
CA ALA A 87 -8.86 -15.18 17.27
C ALA A 87 -9.16 -15.58 15.82
N THR A 88 -9.18 -14.59 14.94
CA THR A 88 -9.42 -14.78 13.50
C THR A 88 -8.17 -14.37 12.75
N VAL A 89 -7.72 -15.20 11.81
CA VAL A 89 -6.47 -15.04 11.06
C VAL A 89 -6.44 -13.85 10.11
N ASP A 90 -7.60 -13.28 9.77
CA ASP A 90 -7.81 -12.17 8.82
C ASP A 90 -8.54 -10.96 9.43
N ALA A 91 -8.34 -10.70 10.72
CA ALA A 91 -9.06 -9.65 11.47
C ALA A 91 -8.94 -8.25 10.81
N GLU A 92 -7.76 -7.89 10.30
CA GLU A 92 -7.50 -6.61 9.62
C GLU A 92 -8.32 -6.45 8.34
N ALA A 93 -8.27 -7.44 7.45
CA ALA A 93 -9.00 -7.43 6.19
C ALA A 93 -10.53 -7.34 6.43
N ARG A 94 -11.02 -8.04 7.46
CA ARG A 94 -12.43 -7.99 7.86
C ARG A 94 -12.83 -6.63 8.42
N ALA A 95 -11.94 -5.95 9.14
CA ALA A 95 -12.18 -4.60 9.62
C ALA A 95 -12.27 -3.59 8.46
N ASP A 96 -11.42 -3.76 7.44
CA ASP A 96 -11.48 -2.96 6.22
C ASP A 96 -12.75 -3.19 5.40
N ASP A 97 -13.15 -4.45 5.23
CA ASP A 97 -14.40 -4.81 4.54
C ASP A 97 -15.63 -4.26 5.28
N ALA A 98 -15.64 -4.34 6.61
CA ALA A 98 -16.70 -3.79 7.43
C ALA A 98 -16.77 -2.25 7.35
N ALA A 99 -15.62 -1.58 7.33
CA ALA A 99 -15.55 -0.13 7.12
C ALA A 99 -16.10 0.28 5.74
N MET A 100 -15.77 -0.48 4.69
CA MET A 100 -16.31 -0.26 3.35
C MET A 100 -17.81 -0.49 3.27
N ALA A 101 -18.30 -1.58 3.85
CA ALA A 101 -19.71 -1.92 3.85
C ALA A 101 -20.52 -0.86 4.59
N THR A 102 -20.11 -0.49 5.80
CA THR A 102 -20.82 0.50 6.60
C THR A 102 -20.82 1.88 5.97
N THR A 103 -19.70 2.37 5.42
CA THR A 103 -19.66 3.69 4.76
C THR A 103 -20.54 3.76 3.50
N ARG A 104 -20.90 2.63 2.89
CA ARG A 104 -21.86 2.53 1.78
C ARG A 104 -23.31 2.29 2.23
N GLY A 105 -23.59 2.34 3.53
CA GLY A 105 -24.91 2.09 4.11
C GLY A 105 -25.25 0.61 4.35
N GLY A 106 -24.28 -0.30 4.17
CA GLY A 106 -24.46 -1.72 4.40
C GLY A 106 -24.43 -2.12 5.88
N ILE A 107 -24.97 -3.29 6.18
CA ILE A 107 -24.96 -3.92 7.50
C ILE A 107 -23.82 -4.95 7.56
N VAL A 108 -23.05 -4.93 8.64
CA VAL A 108 -21.96 -5.85 8.92
C VAL A 108 -22.50 -7.04 9.69
N ASN A 109 -22.27 -8.25 9.17
CA ASN A 109 -22.56 -9.45 9.92
C ASN A 109 -21.47 -9.69 10.96
N ALA A 110 -21.83 -9.62 12.25
CA ALA A 110 -20.89 -9.83 13.35
C ALA A 110 -20.17 -11.19 13.25
N ALA A 111 -20.82 -12.27 12.80
CA ALA A 111 -20.17 -13.56 12.60
C ALA A 111 -19.07 -13.50 11.53
N SER A 112 -19.31 -12.77 10.44
CA SER A 112 -18.34 -12.54 9.35
C SER A 112 -17.19 -11.65 9.78
N LEU A 113 -17.41 -10.70 10.68
CA LEU A 113 -16.36 -9.79 11.18
C LEU A 113 -15.28 -10.49 12.01
N GLY A 114 -15.61 -11.64 12.62
CA GLY A 114 -14.68 -12.43 13.42
C GLY A 114 -14.47 -11.89 14.85
N ALA A 115 -13.49 -12.46 15.54
CA ALA A 115 -13.04 -12.09 16.88
C ALA A 115 -11.51 -11.89 16.88
N ALA A 116 -11.02 -11.02 17.76
CA ALA A 116 -9.60 -10.79 17.98
C ALA A 116 -9.32 -10.70 19.48
N PRO A 117 -8.17 -11.19 19.97
CA PRO A 117 -7.79 -10.98 21.36
C PRO A 117 -7.62 -9.47 21.63
N ILE A 118 -7.87 -9.06 22.87
CA ILE A 118 -7.62 -7.68 23.30
C ILE A 118 -6.12 -7.39 23.13
N GLY A 119 -5.81 -6.43 22.27
CA GLY A 119 -4.47 -6.07 21.85
C GLY A 119 -4.50 -4.84 20.95
N ILE A 120 -3.35 -4.27 20.64
CA ILE A 120 -3.27 -3.10 19.76
C ILE A 120 -3.52 -3.55 18.32
N GLN A 121 -4.64 -3.13 17.73
CA GLN A 121 -4.94 -3.23 16.31
C GLN A 121 -4.79 -1.86 15.67
N ARG A 122 -4.23 -1.75 14.46
CA ARG A 122 -3.82 -0.45 13.89
C ARG A 122 -4.05 -0.38 12.39
N GLN A 123 -4.60 0.73 11.93
CA GLN A 123 -4.53 1.07 10.50
C GLN A 123 -3.22 1.80 10.19
N ALA A 124 -2.38 1.23 9.31
CA ALA A 124 -1.10 1.81 8.92
C ALA A 124 -1.23 3.13 8.11
N LYS A 125 -0.23 4.01 8.19
CA LYS A 125 -0.13 5.19 7.31
C LYS A 125 0.27 4.77 5.88
N PRO A 126 -0.35 5.33 4.82
CA PRO A 126 0.10 5.12 3.45
C PRO A 126 1.56 5.58 3.28
N GLY A 127 2.44 4.68 2.86
CA GLY A 127 3.86 4.98 2.67
C GLY A 127 4.73 4.88 3.94
N ALA A 128 4.19 4.45 5.08
CA ALA A 128 5.00 4.08 6.22
C ALA A 128 5.57 2.66 6.03
N GLU A 129 6.70 2.55 5.35
CA GLU A 129 7.66 1.51 5.74
C GLU A 129 8.03 1.75 7.20
N ASN A 130 8.01 0.70 8.04
CA ASN A 130 8.27 0.78 9.48
C ASN A 130 9.56 1.59 9.81
N THR A 131 9.47 2.76 10.46
CA THR A 131 10.66 3.56 10.83
C THR A 131 10.93 3.71 12.35
N ASP A 132 10.28 2.94 13.23
CA ASP A 132 10.80 2.75 14.59
C ASP A 132 11.53 1.41 14.63
N PRO A 133 12.81 1.38 15.06
CA PRO A 133 13.58 0.15 15.03
C PRO A 133 13.05 -0.79 16.12
N ALA A 134 12.19 -1.72 15.72
CA ALA A 134 12.23 -3.06 16.29
C ALA A 134 13.71 -3.52 16.32
N PRO A 135 14.12 -4.38 17.26
CA PRO A 135 15.47 -4.94 17.26
C PRO A 135 15.85 -5.37 15.84
N GLU A 136 16.72 -4.58 15.21
CA GLU A 136 17.02 -4.76 13.80
C GLU A 136 17.86 -6.02 13.72
N VAL A 137 17.33 -7.04 13.04
CA VAL A 137 18.11 -8.20 12.65
C VAL A 137 19.08 -7.67 11.62
N VAL A 138 20.30 -7.34 12.02
CA VAL A 138 21.36 -6.94 11.07
C VAL A 138 21.66 -8.17 10.22
N PRO A 139 21.26 -8.19 8.94
CA PRO A 139 21.31 -9.40 8.15
C PRO A 139 22.77 -9.71 7.82
N HIS A 140 23.28 -10.84 8.30
CA HIS A 140 24.59 -11.36 7.92
C HIS A 140 24.48 -12.22 6.67
N GLN A 141 23.32 -12.87 6.49
CA GLN A 141 23.01 -13.65 5.30
C GLN A 141 21.55 -13.47 4.90
N GLN A 142 21.32 -13.39 3.59
CA GLN A 142 19.99 -13.31 3.01
C GLN A 142 19.92 -14.17 1.75
N TRP A 143 18.84 -14.92 1.61
CA TRP A 143 18.57 -15.69 0.40
C TRP A 143 17.06 -15.81 0.18
N SER A 144 16.68 -16.17 -1.03
CA SER A 144 15.30 -16.45 -1.40
C SER A 144 15.16 -17.89 -1.87
N SER A 145 14.06 -18.54 -1.51
CA SER A 145 13.64 -19.82 -2.08
C SER A 145 12.31 -19.66 -2.80
N VAL A 146 12.09 -20.41 -3.86
CA VAL A 146 10.84 -20.39 -4.63
C VAL A 146 10.23 -21.78 -4.60
N LEU A 147 8.96 -21.85 -4.22
CA LEU A 147 8.10 -23.02 -4.36
C LEU A 147 7.15 -22.76 -5.51
N ASP A 148 7.36 -23.37 -6.67
CA ASP A 148 6.48 -23.25 -7.84
C ASP A 148 5.71 -24.55 -8.10
N GLY A 149 4.85 -24.57 -9.13
CA GLY A 149 4.14 -25.80 -9.49
C GLY A 149 2.99 -26.15 -8.56
N PHE A 150 2.38 -25.15 -7.89
CA PHE A 150 1.11 -25.38 -7.20
C PHE A 150 0.03 -25.85 -8.17
N GLU A 151 -0.84 -26.73 -7.71
CA GLU A 151 -2.00 -27.18 -8.49
C GLU A 151 -2.95 -26.02 -8.81
N LEU A 152 -3.64 -26.13 -9.96
CA LEU A 152 -4.61 -25.12 -10.38
C LEU A 152 -5.69 -24.94 -9.30
N ASN A 153 -6.00 -23.69 -8.94
CA ASN A 153 -6.97 -23.34 -7.88
C ASN A 153 -6.69 -23.96 -6.50
N SER A 154 -5.47 -24.45 -6.26
CA SER A 154 -5.07 -25.03 -4.97
C SER A 154 -4.13 -24.10 -4.22
N ALA A 155 -4.36 -23.99 -2.92
CA ALA A 155 -3.46 -23.37 -1.97
C ALA A 155 -2.52 -24.38 -1.28
N LYS A 156 -2.76 -25.67 -1.45
CA LYS A 156 -2.09 -26.73 -0.68
C LYS A 156 -0.67 -26.98 -1.19
N PRO A 157 0.35 -26.97 -0.33
CA PRO A 157 1.68 -27.44 -0.68
C PRO A 157 1.66 -28.91 -1.07
N THR A 158 2.48 -29.29 -2.04
CA THR A 158 2.65 -30.70 -2.46
C THR A 158 3.65 -31.41 -1.56
N GLY A 159 3.77 -32.74 -1.68
CA GLY A 159 4.81 -33.50 -0.98
C GLY A 159 6.23 -33.10 -1.38
N ALA A 160 6.42 -32.58 -2.60
CA ALA A 160 7.70 -32.02 -3.04
C ALA A 160 8.01 -30.71 -2.29
N HIS A 161 7.02 -29.84 -2.12
CA HIS A 161 7.17 -28.60 -1.35
C HIS A 161 7.51 -28.89 0.12
N ALA A 162 6.89 -29.91 0.72
CA ALA A 162 7.20 -30.31 2.09
C ALA A 162 8.69 -30.69 2.27
N LYS A 163 9.26 -31.43 1.32
CA LYS A 163 10.70 -31.76 1.33
C LYS A 163 11.59 -30.53 1.19
N GLN A 164 11.26 -29.64 0.25
CA GLN A 164 11.99 -28.38 0.06
C GLN A 164 11.93 -27.49 1.32
N LEU A 165 10.78 -27.48 2.01
CA LEU A 165 10.61 -26.74 3.26
C LEU A 165 11.37 -27.36 4.43
N ASP A 166 11.44 -28.69 4.51
CA ASP A 166 12.28 -29.39 5.50
C ASP A 166 13.77 -29.09 5.28
N GLU A 167 14.25 -29.10 4.03
CA GLU A 167 15.63 -28.71 3.67
C GLU A 167 15.91 -27.23 3.97
N LEU A 168 14.96 -26.34 3.65
CA LEU A 168 15.05 -24.92 3.97
C LEU A 168 15.13 -24.69 5.48
N ALA A 169 14.28 -25.38 6.26
CA ALA A 169 14.28 -25.28 7.71
C ALA A 169 15.62 -25.73 8.32
N TRP A 170 16.20 -26.82 7.81
CA TRP A 170 17.53 -27.28 8.22
C TRP A 170 18.62 -26.25 7.92
N ASN A 171 18.60 -25.66 6.72
CA ASN A 171 19.54 -24.61 6.33
C ASN A 171 19.40 -23.35 7.21
N ILE A 172 18.18 -22.95 7.55
CA ILE A 172 17.91 -21.86 8.50
C ILE A 172 18.50 -22.19 9.87
N ALA A 173 18.26 -23.40 10.38
CA ALA A 173 18.76 -23.83 11.70
C ALA A 173 20.28 -23.77 11.78
N LEU A 174 20.96 -24.22 10.72
CA LEU A 174 22.41 -24.17 10.61
C LEU A 174 22.94 -22.73 10.71
N HIS A 175 22.39 -21.81 9.93
CA HIS A 175 22.84 -20.41 9.91
C HIS A 175 22.50 -19.64 11.19
N VAL A 176 21.33 -19.91 11.80
CA VAL A 176 20.97 -19.34 13.10
C VAL A 176 21.87 -19.90 14.21
N GLY A 177 22.23 -21.18 14.16
CA GLY A 177 23.09 -21.85 15.14
C GLY A 177 24.55 -21.37 15.11
N MET A 178 25.05 -20.94 13.95
CA MET A 178 26.40 -20.34 13.82
C MET A 178 26.53 -19.00 14.55
N LEU A 179 25.42 -18.34 14.89
CA LEU A 179 25.38 -17.06 15.57
C LEU A 179 24.89 -17.23 17.02
N ARG A 180 25.70 -16.79 17.99
CA ARG A 180 25.37 -16.87 19.43
C ARG A 180 24.00 -16.27 19.74
N ASP A 181 23.72 -15.08 19.20
CA ASP A 181 22.44 -14.36 19.29
C ASP A 181 21.70 -14.32 17.93
N GLY A 182 21.88 -15.38 17.13
CA GLY A 182 21.29 -15.50 15.81
C GLY A 182 19.77 -15.43 15.86
N ARG A 183 19.20 -14.55 15.03
CA ARG A 183 17.77 -14.47 14.75
C ARG A 183 17.53 -14.59 13.26
N VAL A 184 16.32 -15.05 12.93
CA VAL A 184 15.86 -15.20 11.56
C VAL A 184 14.56 -14.42 11.37
N ALA A 185 14.50 -13.67 10.27
CA ALA A 185 13.28 -13.09 9.74
C ALA A 185 12.93 -13.81 8.44
N ILE A 186 11.67 -14.22 8.29
CA ILE A 186 11.21 -14.98 7.14
C ILE A 186 9.98 -14.26 6.58
N ARG A 187 9.95 -13.96 5.29
CA ARG A 187 8.76 -13.42 4.61
C ARG A 187 8.30 -14.41 3.56
N VAL A 188 6.99 -14.65 3.50
CA VAL A 188 6.39 -15.59 2.55
C VAL A 188 5.42 -14.82 1.67
N THR A 189 5.64 -14.81 0.36
CA THR A 189 4.82 -14.05 -0.59
C THR A 189 4.20 -14.98 -1.62
N GLY A 190 2.87 -14.99 -1.71
CA GLY A 190 2.12 -15.86 -2.62
C GLY A 190 1.72 -15.17 -3.92
N HIS A 191 1.91 -15.90 -5.03
CA HIS A 191 1.59 -15.48 -6.38
C HIS A 191 0.62 -16.45 -7.08
N THR A 192 -0.08 -15.94 -8.07
CA THR A 192 -1.00 -16.69 -8.93
C THR A 192 -0.69 -16.43 -10.40
N ASP A 193 -1.25 -17.26 -11.28
CA ASP A 193 -1.32 -16.93 -12.70
C ASP A 193 -2.40 -15.88 -12.96
N ARG A 194 -2.52 -15.41 -14.22
CA ARG A 194 -3.46 -14.35 -14.60
C ARG A 194 -4.87 -14.88 -14.88
N SER A 195 -5.19 -16.09 -14.42
CA SER A 195 -6.48 -16.73 -14.67
C SER A 195 -7.42 -16.43 -13.51
N GLY A 196 -8.61 -15.91 -13.81
CA GLY A 196 -9.57 -15.49 -12.78
C GLY A 196 -9.48 -13.99 -12.49
N SER A 197 -10.20 -13.52 -11.46
CA SER A 197 -10.21 -12.11 -11.08
C SER A 197 -9.01 -11.76 -10.19
N GLU A 198 -8.55 -10.51 -10.26
CA GLU A 198 -7.46 -10.00 -9.41
C GLU A 198 -7.73 -10.24 -7.92
N GLN A 199 -8.96 -9.97 -7.45
CA GLN A 199 -9.36 -10.21 -6.05
C GLN A 199 -9.29 -11.69 -5.66
N TYR A 200 -9.73 -12.58 -6.56
CA TYR A 200 -9.61 -14.02 -6.35
C TYR A 200 -8.13 -14.44 -6.28
N ASN A 201 -7.32 -13.89 -7.17
CA ASN A 201 -5.89 -14.18 -7.29
C ASN A 201 -5.09 -13.68 -6.07
N VAL A 202 -5.38 -12.51 -5.54
CA VAL A 202 -4.82 -12.03 -4.27
C VAL A 202 -5.23 -12.94 -3.12
N LYS A 203 -6.50 -13.36 -3.03
CA LYS A 203 -6.96 -14.26 -1.96
C LYS A 203 -6.32 -15.65 -2.05
N LEU A 204 -6.24 -16.22 -3.25
CA LEU A 204 -5.62 -17.52 -3.48
C LEU A 204 -4.11 -17.49 -3.22
N GLY A 205 -3.43 -16.42 -3.63
CA GLY A 205 -2.03 -16.20 -3.30
C GLY A 205 -1.81 -16.08 -1.79
N GLN A 206 -2.68 -15.38 -1.05
CA GLN A 206 -2.59 -15.28 0.41
C GLN A 206 -2.76 -16.65 1.06
N GLN A 207 -3.75 -17.43 0.62
CA GLN A 207 -3.97 -18.80 1.11
C GLN A 207 -2.76 -19.72 0.87
N ARG A 208 -2.08 -19.59 -0.28
CA ARG A 208 -0.83 -20.31 -0.56
C ARG A 208 0.28 -19.91 0.41
N ALA A 209 0.46 -18.61 0.63
CA ALA A 209 1.47 -18.09 1.55
C ALA A 209 1.22 -18.59 2.98
N ASP A 210 -0.03 -18.56 3.45
CA ASP A 210 -0.41 -19.06 4.77
C ASP A 210 -0.18 -20.57 4.93
N ALA A 211 -0.54 -21.38 3.92
CA ALA A 211 -0.32 -22.82 3.96
C ALA A 211 1.18 -23.20 3.94
N VAL A 212 1.99 -22.45 3.18
CA VAL A 212 3.45 -22.58 3.20
C VAL A 212 4.03 -22.18 4.55
N ARG A 213 3.56 -21.08 5.15
CA ARG A 213 3.96 -20.65 6.49
C ARG A 213 3.70 -21.74 7.52
N GLU A 214 2.51 -22.34 7.53
CA GLU A 214 2.17 -23.42 8.46
C GLU A 214 3.10 -24.62 8.30
N THR A 215 3.34 -25.05 7.06
CA THR A 215 4.24 -26.18 6.77
C THR A 215 5.69 -25.87 7.18
N LEU A 216 6.15 -24.65 6.92
CA LEU A 216 7.49 -24.19 7.32
C LEU A 216 7.63 -24.10 8.84
N LEU A 217 6.61 -23.65 9.56
CA LEU A 217 6.62 -23.62 11.03
C LEU A 217 6.77 -25.03 11.61
N GLU A 218 6.05 -26.01 11.07
CA GLU A 218 6.21 -27.41 11.49
C GLU A 218 7.61 -27.94 11.17
N ALA A 219 8.17 -27.61 10.00
CA ALA A 219 9.54 -27.97 9.66
C ALA A 219 10.58 -27.34 10.61
N LEU A 220 10.43 -26.05 10.94
CA LEU A 220 11.32 -25.33 11.85
C LEU A 220 11.25 -25.86 13.29
N LYS A 221 10.06 -26.28 13.77
CA LYS A 221 9.90 -26.93 15.08
C LYS A 221 10.73 -28.21 15.20
N LYS A 222 10.85 -29.00 14.13
CA LYS A 222 11.69 -30.22 14.10
C LYS A 222 13.17 -29.91 14.26
N GLN A 223 13.62 -28.71 13.87
CA GLN A 223 15.02 -28.30 13.92
C GLN A 223 15.46 -27.73 15.27
N THR A 224 14.59 -27.76 16.28
CA THR A 224 14.90 -27.29 17.65
C THR A 224 15.29 -25.80 17.74
N ILE A 225 14.92 -25.00 16.74
CA ILE A 225 15.10 -23.55 16.80
C ILE A 225 14.15 -22.98 17.85
N ASP A 226 14.70 -22.24 18.82
CA ASP A 226 13.89 -21.53 19.81
C ASP A 226 12.98 -20.50 19.12
N ALA A 227 11.68 -20.52 19.42
CA ALA A 227 10.70 -19.61 18.83
C ALA A 227 11.07 -18.12 19.03
N SER A 228 11.80 -17.78 20.10
CA SER A 228 12.30 -16.43 20.37
C SER A 228 13.35 -15.94 19.36
N ARG A 229 13.99 -16.86 18.62
CA ARG A 229 14.95 -16.54 17.56
C ARG A 229 14.26 -16.24 16.22
N ILE A 230 12.97 -16.54 16.08
CA ILE A 230 12.20 -16.25 14.87
C ILE A 230 11.48 -14.91 15.08
N ALA A 231 11.83 -13.89 14.29
CA ALA A 231 11.25 -12.55 14.38
C ALA A 231 9.79 -12.47 13.88
N GLY A 232 9.25 -13.59 13.41
CA GLY A 232 7.94 -13.73 12.79
C GLY A 232 8.07 -14.26 11.36
N ILE A 233 6.94 -14.77 10.84
CA ILE A 233 6.82 -15.22 9.45
C ILE A 233 5.60 -14.52 8.81
N PRO A 234 5.67 -13.21 8.51
CA PRO A 234 4.61 -12.52 7.78
C PRO A 234 4.35 -13.17 6.42
N THR A 235 3.07 -13.21 6.07
CA THR A 235 2.58 -13.69 4.78
C THR A 235 1.93 -12.55 4.02
N ASP A 236 2.32 -12.39 2.76
CA ASP A 236 1.78 -11.39 1.85
C ASP A 236 1.28 -12.07 0.56
N SER A 237 0.45 -11.38 -0.21
CA SER A 237 0.11 -11.82 -1.56
C SER A 237 0.19 -10.69 -2.57
N LEU A 238 0.79 -11.02 -3.72
CA LEU A 238 0.81 -10.15 -4.89
C LEU A 238 -0.18 -10.62 -5.96
N GLY A 239 -0.92 -11.70 -5.73
CA GLY A 239 -1.81 -12.31 -6.71
C GLY A 239 -1.13 -12.47 -8.07
N GLU A 240 -1.71 -11.87 -9.10
CA GLU A 240 -1.24 -11.89 -10.48
C GLU A 240 -0.39 -10.67 -10.90
N SER A 241 -0.15 -9.73 -9.97
CA SER A 241 0.50 -8.44 -10.25
C SER A 241 2.00 -8.53 -10.51
N ALA A 242 2.63 -9.63 -10.08
CA ALA A 242 4.07 -9.88 -10.23
C ALA A 242 4.34 -11.29 -10.83
N PRO A 243 4.06 -11.50 -12.14
CA PRO A 243 4.26 -12.79 -12.79
C PRO A 243 5.75 -13.08 -12.99
N ALA A 244 6.18 -14.33 -12.77
CA ALA A 244 7.53 -14.80 -13.08
C ALA A 244 7.75 -14.92 -14.59
N VAL A 245 6.69 -15.28 -15.33
CA VAL A 245 6.66 -15.33 -16.79
C VAL A 245 5.54 -14.41 -17.25
N ALA A 246 5.88 -13.40 -18.06
CA ALA A 246 4.90 -12.45 -18.57
C ALA A 246 3.86 -13.16 -19.44
N THR A 247 2.60 -13.12 -19.02
CA THR A 247 1.47 -13.70 -19.75
C THR A 247 0.38 -12.65 -19.97
N ARG A 248 -0.50 -12.90 -20.95
CA ARG A 248 -1.72 -12.10 -21.14
C ARG A 248 -2.73 -12.43 -20.04
N ASP A 249 -3.72 -11.56 -19.85
CA ASP A 249 -4.85 -11.81 -18.95
C ASP A 249 -5.58 -13.11 -19.32
N GLY A 250 -5.96 -13.89 -18.31
CA GLY A 250 -6.64 -15.18 -18.47
C GLY A 250 -5.73 -16.37 -18.79
N VAL A 251 -4.42 -16.17 -18.95
CA VAL A 251 -3.49 -17.23 -19.32
C VAL A 251 -2.93 -17.95 -18.08
N GLN A 252 -3.15 -19.26 -18.04
CA GLN A 252 -2.59 -20.16 -17.03
C GLN A 252 -1.10 -20.39 -17.27
N GLU A 253 -0.30 -20.28 -16.21
CA GLU A 253 1.14 -20.54 -16.24
C GLU A 253 1.59 -21.10 -14.89
N ALA A 254 2.11 -22.32 -14.89
CA ALA A 254 2.47 -23.05 -13.67
C ALA A 254 3.57 -22.36 -12.86
N ARG A 255 4.52 -21.71 -13.53
CA ARG A 255 5.60 -20.97 -12.88
C ARG A 255 5.11 -19.70 -12.18
N ASN A 256 3.97 -19.15 -12.60
CA ASN A 256 3.36 -17.99 -11.94
C ASN A 256 2.60 -18.40 -10.66
N ARG A 257 2.17 -19.66 -10.56
CA ARG A 257 1.59 -20.24 -9.33
C ARG A 257 2.69 -20.65 -8.36
N ARG A 258 3.31 -19.65 -7.74
CA ARG A 258 4.48 -19.83 -6.87
C ARG A 258 4.33 -19.14 -5.52
N VAL A 259 5.18 -19.52 -4.58
CA VAL A 259 5.41 -18.84 -3.32
C VAL A 259 6.88 -18.53 -3.21
N GLU A 260 7.20 -17.27 -2.93
CA GLU A 260 8.57 -16.80 -2.70
C GLU A 260 8.79 -16.70 -1.19
N ILE A 261 9.90 -17.25 -0.71
CA ILE A 261 10.29 -17.24 0.70
C ILE A 261 11.61 -16.50 0.81
N ALA A 262 11.57 -15.28 1.35
CA ALA A 262 12.76 -14.50 1.65
C ALA A 262 13.19 -14.78 3.09
N VAL A 263 14.45 -15.16 3.29
CA VAL A 263 15.03 -15.45 4.60
C VAL A 263 16.19 -14.50 4.84
N SER A 264 16.18 -13.83 5.99
CA SER A 264 17.32 -13.06 6.52
C SER A 264 17.73 -13.63 7.88
N VAL A 265 18.98 -14.08 7.98
CA VAL A 265 19.59 -14.48 9.24
C VAL A 265 20.57 -13.40 9.67
N GLY A 266 20.46 -12.98 10.93
CA GLY A 266 21.23 -11.87 11.45
C GLY A 266 21.36 -11.91 12.96
N SER A 267 22.03 -10.91 13.52
CA SER A 267 22.09 -10.69 14.97
C SER A 267 21.17 -9.54 15.35
N VAL A 268 20.47 -9.65 16.49
CA VAL A 268 19.77 -8.49 17.05
C VAL A 268 20.79 -7.52 17.58
N ARG A 269 20.83 -6.32 16.99
CA ARG A 269 21.54 -5.20 17.60
C ARG A 269 20.59 -4.52 18.59
N PRO A 270 21.00 -4.23 19.84
CA PRO A 270 20.24 -3.31 20.67
C PRO A 270 20.10 -1.98 19.91
N PRO A 271 18.94 -1.31 19.99
CA PRO A 271 18.74 -0.05 19.29
C PRO A 271 19.88 0.90 19.70
N PRO A 272 20.49 1.63 18.74
CA PRO A 272 21.47 2.63 19.11
C PRO A 272 20.83 3.55 20.16
N PRO A 273 21.55 3.94 21.22
CA PRO A 273 21.02 4.91 22.16
C PRO A 273 20.55 6.12 21.35
N PRO A 274 19.39 6.72 21.68
CA PRO A 274 18.90 7.88 20.97
C PRO A 274 20.07 8.86 20.84
N LYS A 275 20.37 9.30 19.62
CA LYS A 275 21.38 10.34 19.43
C LYS A 275 20.98 11.46 20.39
N LYS A 276 21.83 11.74 21.39
CA LYS A 276 21.65 12.95 22.19
C LYS A 276 21.58 14.07 21.16
N ILE A 277 20.44 14.73 21.07
CA ILE A 277 20.35 15.97 20.31
C ILE A 277 21.32 16.88 21.02
N ASP A 278 22.45 17.15 20.37
CA ASP A 278 23.39 18.11 20.88
C ASP A 278 22.71 19.48 20.76
N LEU A 279 22.18 19.95 21.90
CA LEU A 279 21.57 21.25 22.03
C LEU A 279 22.62 22.36 22.15
N THR A 280 23.91 22.07 21.91
CA THR A 280 24.89 23.14 21.74
C THR A 280 24.39 24.07 20.63
N PRO A 281 24.24 25.37 20.92
CA PRO A 281 23.86 26.32 19.89
C PRO A 281 24.87 26.22 18.75
N ILE A 282 24.36 25.98 17.54
CA ILE A 282 25.15 26.08 16.31
C ILE A 282 25.86 27.44 16.37
N PRO A 283 27.20 27.50 16.28
CA PRO A 283 27.89 28.78 16.27
C PRO A 283 27.29 29.64 15.16
N PRO A 284 27.03 30.94 15.41
CA PRO A 284 26.41 31.80 14.43
C PRO A 284 27.22 31.75 13.13
N LEU A 285 26.52 31.61 12.00
CA LEU A 285 27.14 31.69 10.68
C LEU A 285 27.98 32.97 10.62
N PRO A 286 29.24 32.91 10.16
CA PRO A 286 30.07 34.11 10.06
C PRO A 286 29.38 35.11 9.13
N GLY A 287 28.97 36.26 9.69
CA GLY A 287 28.31 37.34 8.96
C GLY A 287 26.92 37.78 9.44
N THR A 288 26.36 37.24 10.53
CA THR A 288 25.06 37.71 11.05
C THR A 288 25.18 38.70 12.22
N ASP A 289 26.03 39.71 12.09
CA ASP A 289 26.01 40.89 12.96
C ASP A 289 24.95 41.89 12.49
N ARG A 290 23.67 41.49 12.53
CA ARG A 290 22.58 42.45 12.59
C ARG A 290 21.96 42.39 13.99
N PRO A 291 21.89 43.51 14.72
CA PRO A 291 21.22 43.52 16.01
C PRO A 291 19.77 43.08 15.80
N LEU A 292 19.36 42.03 16.52
CA LEU A 292 17.97 41.63 16.63
C LEU A 292 17.22 42.81 17.24
N GLY A 293 16.37 43.45 16.43
CA GLY A 293 15.44 44.47 16.91
C GLY A 293 14.53 43.91 18.01
N PRO A 294 13.86 44.77 18.78
CA PRO A 294 13.05 44.33 19.92
C PRO A 294 12.01 43.31 19.45
N ARG A 295 11.86 42.22 20.23
CA ARG A 295 10.79 41.24 20.04
C ARG A 295 9.47 42.00 20.02
N ARG A 296 8.80 42.03 18.87
CA ARG A 296 7.41 42.47 18.79
C ARG A 296 6.57 41.40 19.44
N ASP A 297 6.04 41.69 20.62
CA ASP A 297 4.91 40.94 21.15
C ASP A 297 3.75 41.05 20.14
N PRO A 298 3.04 39.94 19.86
CA PRO A 298 1.88 39.98 18.98
C PRO A 298 0.82 40.90 19.58
N SER A 299 0.37 41.88 18.80
CA SER A 299 -0.70 42.78 19.22
C SER A 299 -2.03 42.02 19.26
N PRO A 300 -2.92 42.33 20.23
CA PRO A 300 -4.26 41.74 20.26
C PRO A 300 -5.01 42.12 18.97
N GLY A 301 -5.27 41.13 18.12
CA GLY A 301 -5.86 41.32 16.79
C GLY A 301 -5.09 40.68 15.63
N ASP A 302 -3.94 40.04 15.88
CA ASP A 302 -3.25 39.21 14.89
C ASP A 302 -4.06 37.94 14.59
N ASP A 303 -4.99 38.08 13.66
CA ASP A 303 -5.89 37.03 13.21
C ASP A 303 -5.08 35.98 12.42
N LEU A 304 -4.61 34.97 13.14
CA LEU A 304 -3.78 33.88 12.64
C LEU A 304 -4.40 33.21 11.40
N TRP A 305 -5.73 33.23 11.32
CA TRP A 305 -6.52 32.80 10.17
C TRP A 305 -6.25 33.60 8.90
N LYS A 306 -6.16 34.94 8.97
CA LYS A 306 -5.84 35.77 7.80
C LYS A 306 -4.46 35.47 7.23
N ARG A 307 -3.48 35.16 8.09
CA ARG A 307 -2.15 34.74 7.65
C ARG A 307 -2.17 33.38 6.98
N MET A 308 -2.92 32.42 7.51
CA MET A 308 -3.07 31.10 6.90
C MET A 308 -3.81 31.19 5.57
N GLU A 309 -4.81 32.06 5.45
CA GLU A 309 -5.58 32.29 4.23
C GLU A 309 -4.74 32.99 3.16
N GLU A 310 -3.91 33.95 3.56
CA GLU A 310 -2.95 34.59 2.66
C GLU A 310 -1.86 33.60 2.19
N GLN A 311 -1.40 32.71 3.06
CA GLN A 311 -0.48 31.63 2.69
C GLN A 311 -1.13 30.61 1.76
N ARG A 312 -2.38 30.20 2.02
CA ARG A 312 -3.17 29.37 1.11
C ARG A 312 -3.31 30.04 -0.25
N ARG A 313 -3.63 31.33 -0.31
CA ARG A 313 -3.73 32.09 -1.56
C ARG A 313 -2.40 32.14 -2.31
N LYS A 314 -1.28 32.25 -1.61
CA LYS A 314 0.07 32.19 -2.20
C LYS A 314 0.40 30.80 -2.75
N ILE A 315 -0.03 29.73 -2.08
CA ILE A 315 0.11 28.35 -2.54
C ILE A 315 -0.76 28.12 -3.78
N GLU A 316 -2.02 28.56 -3.77
CA GLU A 316 -2.94 28.46 -4.91
C GLU A 316 -2.44 29.29 -6.10
N GLU A 317 -1.90 30.49 -5.86
CA GLU A 317 -1.27 31.30 -6.90
C GLU A 317 0.00 30.64 -7.45
N TYR A 318 0.80 30.02 -6.57
CA TYR A 318 1.99 29.27 -6.95
C TYR A 318 1.63 28.05 -7.80
N ASP A 319 0.64 27.25 -7.39
CA ASP A 319 0.17 26.08 -8.15
C ASP A 319 -0.49 26.47 -9.48
N ARG A 320 -1.18 27.62 -9.53
CA ARG A 320 -1.70 28.20 -10.78
C ARG A 320 -0.59 28.63 -11.74
N LYS A 321 0.53 29.16 -11.22
CA LYS A 321 1.71 29.53 -12.02
C LYS A 321 2.62 28.34 -12.34
N HIS A 322 2.57 27.29 -11.52
CA HIS A 322 3.36 26.07 -11.63
C HIS A 322 2.44 24.83 -11.54
N PRO A 323 1.59 24.61 -12.55
CA PRO A 323 0.68 23.47 -12.55
C PRO A 323 1.49 22.18 -12.43
N ARG A 324 1.32 21.47 -11.31
CA ARG A 324 1.87 20.14 -11.14
C ARG A 324 1.24 19.27 -12.21
N LYS A 325 2.03 18.74 -13.15
CA LYS A 325 1.56 17.72 -14.10
C LYS A 325 1.29 16.43 -13.34
N THR A 326 0.14 16.35 -12.67
CA THR A 326 -0.47 15.06 -12.36
C THR A 326 -0.84 14.44 -13.71
N ARG A 327 0.01 13.55 -14.22
CA ARG A 327 -0.31 12.77 -15.42
C ARG A 327 -1.58 11.99 -15.09
N SER A 328 -2.66 12.26 -15.81
CA SER A 328 -3.84 11.42 -15.69
C SER A 328 -3.47 9.98 -16.11
N LEU A 329 -4.20 8.98 -15.63
CA LEU A 329 -3.99 7.59 -16.07
C LEU A 329 -4.07 7.50 -17.61
N GLN A 330 -4.89 8.36 -18.23
CA GLN A 330 -5.01 8.51 -19.67
C GLN A 330 -3.72 9.06 -20.31
N ASP A 331 -3.06 10.05 -19.71
CA ASP A 331 -1.76 10.58 -20.19
C ASP A 331 -0.63 9.56 -20.07
N VAL A 332 -0.66 8.73 -19.02
CA VAL A 332 0.32 7.64 -18.83
C VAL A 332 0.13 6.56 -19.90
N VAL A 333 -1.12 6.17 -20.16
CA VAL A 333 -1.46 5.16 -21.19
C VAL A 333 -1.18 5.69 -22.59
N ILE A 334 -1.59 6.93 -22.92
CA ILE A 334 -1.30 7.55 -24.22
C ILE A 334 0.21 7.70 -24.38
N GLY A 335 0.94 8.12 -23.34
CA GLY A 335 2.40 8.18 -23.35
C GLY A 335 3.05 6.84 -23.70
N LYS A 336 2.59 5.76 -23.08
CA LYS A 336 3.11 4.41 -23.33
C LYS A 336 2.77 3.87 -24.72
N VAL A 337 1.56 4.13 -25.23
CA VAL A 337 1.18 3.79 -26.62
C VAL A 337 2.04 4.54 -27.63
N MET A 338 2.32 5.82 -27.36
CA MET A 338 3.19 6.62 -28.22
C MET A 338 4.62 6.05 -28.24
N GLU A 339 5.15 5.64 -27.09
CA GLU A 339 6.51 5.09 -26.95
C GLU A 339 6.65 3.67 -27.53
N ASP A 340 5.71 2.77 -27.23
CA ASP A 340 5.83 1.34 -27.55
C ASP A 340 5.40 1.01 -28.99
N ILE A 341 4.48 1.80 -29.57
CA ILE A 341 3.84 1.46 -30.86
C ILE A 341 4.09 2.53 -31.91
N VAL A 342 3.82 3.81 -31.60
CA VAL A 342 3.87 4.89 -32.60
C VAL A 342 5.31 5.30 -32.92
N ASP A 343 6.15 5.53 -31.91
CA ASP A 343 7.52 6.00 -32.06
C ASP A 343 8.42 5.03 -32.86
N PRO A 344 8.34 3.69 -32.68
CA PRO A 344 9.11 2.73 -33.50
C PRO A 344 8.72 2.76 -34.98
N ILE A 345 7.45 3.04 -35.30
CA ILE A 345 6.96 3.13 -36.68
C ILE A 345 7.39 4.48 -37.27
N VAL A 346 7.14 5.59 -36.58
CA VAL A 346 7.49 6.95 -37.03
C VAL A 346 9.00 7.11 -37.26
N LYS A 347 9.84 6.43 -36.47
CA LYS A 347 11.31 6.43 -36.67
C LYS A 347 11.75 5.78 -37.97
N LYS A 348 11.01 4.79 -38.47
CA LYS A 348 11.32 4.04 -39.70
C LYS A 348 10.85 4.75 -40.98
N LEU A 349 9.88 5.65 -40.87
CA LEU A 349 9.37 6.42 -42.01
C LEU A 349 10.45 7.35 -42.61
N PRO A 350 10.55 7.47 -43.95
CA PRO A 350 11.47 8.39 -44.62
C PRO A 350 10.94 9.85 -44.59
N LEU A 351 10.56 10.35 -43.41
CA LEU A 351 10.03 11.69 -43.18
C LEU A 351 11.08 12.64 -42.58
N SER A 352 10.97 13.93 -42.90
CA SER A 352 11.77 14.98 -42.25
C SER A 352 11.43 15.10 -40.76
N LYS A 353 12.38 15.61 -39.95
CA LYS A 353 12.23 15.73 -38.50
C LYS A 353 10.96 16.50 -38.11
N ASP A 354 10.66 17.59 -38.82
CA ASP A 354 9.47 18.42 -38.59
C ASP A 354 8.17 17.69 -38.94
N LEU A 355 8.17 16.84 -39.97
CA LEU A 355 7.01 16.02 -40.31
C LEU A 355 6.78 14.91 -39.29
N ARG A 356 7.84 14.26 -38.80
CA ARG A 356 7.74 13.23 -37.74
C ARG A 356 7.12 13.80 -36.46
N GLU A 357 7.48 15.02 -36.09
CA GLU A 357 6.93 15.68 -34.91
C GLU A 357 5.46 16.06 -35.11
N LYS A 358 5.09 16.56 -36.30
CA LYS A 358 3.68 16.83 -36.65
C LYS A 358 2.80 15.57 -36.66
N VAL A 359 3.31 14.45 -37.18
CA VAL A 359 2.63 13.14 -37.14
C VAL A 359 2.41 12.70 -35.70
N ARG A 360 3.46 12.77 -34.87
CA ARG A 360 3.42 12.36 -33.46
C ARG A 360 2.39 13.17 -32.68
N ASP A 361 2.36 14.48 -32.88
CA ASP A 361 1.42 15.37 -32.18
C ASP A 361 -0.02 15.23 -32.69
N GLY A 362 -0.21 14.99 -33.99
CA GLY A 362 -1.53 14.73 -34.55
C GLY A 362 -2.13 13.40 -34.07
N ILE A 363 -1.32 12.33 -34.03
CA ILE A 363 -1.73 11.03 -33.48
C ILE A 363 -2.05 11.15 -31.99
N ARG A 364 -1.21 11.85 -31.21
CA ARG A 364 -1.49 12.10 -29.78
C ARG A 364 -2.85 12.79 -29.57
N LYS A 365 -3.14 13.86 -30.31
CA LYS A 365 -4.42 14.57 -30.24
C LYS A 365 -5.61 13.70 -30.68
N GLY A 366 -5.41 12.82 -31.66
CA GLY A 366 -6.42 11.82 -32.07
C GLY A 366 -6.74 10.82 -30.95
N LEU A 367 -5.71 10.35 -30.24
CA LEU A 367 -5.86 9.43 -29.10
C LEU A 367 -6.49 10.12 -27.87
N GLU A 368 -6.11 11.36 -27.59
CA GLU A 368 -6.70 12.19 -26.52
C GLU A 368 -8.21 12.40 -26.79
N SER A 369 -8.58 12.81 -28.01
CA SER A 369 -9.97 13.03 -28.41
C SER A 369 -10.78 11.73 -28.64
N GLY A 370 -10.12 10.56 -28.68
CA GLY A 370 -10.78 9.28 -28.93
C GLY A 370 -11.34 9.13 -30.35
N SER A 371 -10.84 9.92 -31.30
CA SER A 371 -11.39 9.98 -32.66
C SER A 371 -10.45 9.28 -33.66
N GLU A 372 -10.90 8.14 -34.19
CA GLU A 372 -10.19 7.38 -35.23
C GLU A 372 -9.97 8.25 -36.46
N LYS A 373 -11.00 9.00 -36.88
CA LYS A 373 -10.92 9.95 -37.99
C LYS A 373 -9.90 11.06 -37.76
N ALA A 374 -9.73 11.54 -36.53
CA ALA A 374 -8.72 12.58 -36.23
C ALA A 374 -7.30 12.01 -36.26
N CYS A 375 -7.12 10.76 -35.83
CA CYS A 375 -5.84 10.05 -35.91
C CYS A 375 -5.46 9.75 -37.37
N GLU A 376 -6.41 9.28 -38.17
CA GLU A 376 -6.22 9.01 -39.60
C GLU A 376 -5.95 10.29 -40.40
N ALA A 377 -6.68 11.37 -40.13
CA ALA A 377 -6.44 12.66 -40.77
C ALA A 377 -5.03 13.22 -40.46
N ALA A 378 -4.48 12.95 -39.28
CA ALA A 378 -3.11 13.32 -38.95
C ALA A 378 -2.06 12.50 -39.73
N VAL A 379 -2.35 11.22 -39.99
CA VAL A 379 -1.51 10.36 -40.84
C VAL A 379 -1.60 10.81 -42.30
N ASP A 380 -2.79 11.12 -42.80
CA ASP A 380 -2.98 11.58 -44.18
C ASP A 380 -2.36 12.96 -44.44
N ALA A 381 -2.49 13.89 -43.48
CA ALA A 381 -1.88 15.22 -43.56
C ALA A 381 -0.34 15.19 -43.54
N SER A 382 0.27 14.04 -43.18
CA SER A 382 1.72 13.87 -43.20
C SER A 382 2.30 13.52 -44.56
N GLY A 383 1.45 13.20 -45.54
CA GLY A 383 1.91 12.73 -46.85
C GLY A 383 2.56 11.34 -46.83
N ALA A 384 2.43 10.59 -45.72
CA ALA A 384 2.84 9.19 -45.66
C ALA A 384 1.95 8.35 -46.60
N THR A 385 2.56 7.57 -47.48
CA THR A 385 1.86 6.70 -48.44
C THR A 385 2.38 5.26 -48.36
N GLY A 386 1.53 4.29 -48.69
CA GLY A 386 1.94 2.88 -48.76
C GLY A 386 1.84 2.14 -47.43
N SER A 387 2.61 1.05 -47.29
CA SER A 387 2.47 0.09 -46.17
C SER A 387 2.68 0.69 -44.78
N GLU A 388 3.48 1.74 -44.68
CA GLU A 388 3.80 2.36 -43.39
C GLU A 388 2.71 3.35 -42.92
N ALA A 389 1.98 3.98 -43.84
CA ALA A 389 0.81 4.79 -43.53
C ALA A 389 -0.35 3.90 -43.04
N GLU A 390 -0.54 2.75 -43.67
CA GLU A 390 -1.50 1.72 -43.24
C GLU A 390 -1.12 1.15 -41.86
N ALA A 391 0.17 0.96 -41.58
CA ALA A 391 0.64 0.55 -40.26
C ALA A 391 0.31 1.59 -39.17
N LEU A 392 0.46 2.89 -39.46
CA LEU A 392 0.09 3.96 -38.53
C LEU A 392 -1.42 4.07 -38.31
N LYS A 393 -2.24 3.95 -39.37
CA LYS A 393 -3.71 3.93 -39.26
C LYS A 393 -4.19 2.72 -38.47
N SER A 394 -3.62 1.55 -38.73
CA SER A 394 -3.89 0.32 -38.00
C SER A 394 -3.48 0.43 -36.52
N ALA A 395 -2.34 1.06 -36.23
CA ALA A 395 -1.90 1.35 -34.86
C ALA A 395 -2.84 2.33 -34.15
N CYS A 396 -3.28 3.40 -34.81
CA CYS A 396 -4.30 4.33 -34.31
C CYS A 396 -5.60 3.59 -33.95
N LYS A 397 -6.09 2.74 -34.84
CA LYS A 397 -7.31 1.94 -34.64
C LYS A 397 -7.18 0.94 -33.51
N ALA A 398 -6.04 0.24 -33.42
CA ALA A 398 -5.76 -0.69 -32.33
C ALA A 398 -5.71 0.03 -30.97
N ALA A 399 -5.06 1.19 -30.92
CA ALA A 399 -4.98 2.01 -29.70
C ALA A 399 -6.35 2.56 -29.27
N LEU A 400 -7.21 2.95 -30.20
CA LEU A 400 -8.57 3.41 -29.90
C LEU A 400 -9.51 2.26 -29.52
N LYS A 401 -9.36 1.08 -30.12
CA LYS A 401 -10.13 -0.12 -29.74
C LYS A 401 -9.78 -0.61 -28.33
N ALA A 402 -8.50 -0.49 -27.93
CA ALA A 402 -8.06 -0.73 -26.56
C ALA A 402 -8.69 0.28 -25.56
N LYS A 403 -9.02 1.50 -26.02
CA LYS A 403 -9.71 2.54 -25.23
C LYS A 403 -11.22 2.28 -25.11
N SER A 404 -11.88 1.72 -26.13
CA SER A 404 -13.35 1.50 -26.14
C SER A 404 -13.81 0.16 -25.56
N GLY A 405 -12.91 -0.81 -25.35
CA GLY A 405 -13.25 -2.15 -24.83
C GLY A 405 -13.54 -2.24 -23.33
N GLY A 406 -13.55 -1.11 -22.61
CA GLY A 406 -13.77 -1.03 -21.16
C GLY A 406 -15.16 -0.55 -20.72
N GLY A 407 -16.17 -0.53 -21.60
CA GLY A 407 -17.47 0.08 -21.31
C GLY A 407 -18.69 -0.64 -21.88
N GLY A 408 -19.19 -1.63 -21.13
CA GLY A 408 -20.60 -2.04 -21.01
C GLY A 408 -21.22 -2.96 -22.09
N PRO A 409 -22.45 -3.44 -21.86
CA PRO A 409 -23.19 -3.59 -20.59
C PRO A 409 -22.99 -4.94 -19.90
#